data_AF-A0A519JXE3-F1
#
_entry.id   AF-A0A519JXE3-F1
#
_cell.length_a   1.000
_cell.length_b   1.000
_cell.length_c   1.000
_cell.angle_alpha   90.00
_cell.angle_beta   90.00
_cell.angle_gamma   90.00
#
_symmetry.space_group_name_H-M   'P 1'
#
loop_
_entity.id
_entity.type
_entity.pdbx_description
1 polymer ?
#
loop_
_entity_poly.entity_id
_entity_poly.type
_entity_poly.pdbx_seq_one_letter_code
_entity_poly.pdbx_strand_id
1 'polypeptide(L)'
;MAGMMMAPRIAAAQAQANLSRVDALIARMTIEEKAGQLNLMNDPFRWRPEGINPGDALDSDQSQTAADIKAGRIGALFNGVGAASTRYV
;
A
#
# COMPACT_ATOMS: atom_id res chain seq x y z
N MET A 1 27.78 23.22 19.09
CA MET A 1 26.53 23.89 18.64
C MET A 1 26.22 23.73 17.15
N ALA A 2 27.19 23.63 16.23
CA ALA A 2 26.92 23.53 14.78
C ALA A 2 26.11 22.27 14.36
N GLY A 3 26.36 21.10 14.97
CA GLY A 3 25.63 19.86 14.64
C GLY A 3 24.14 19.88 15.03
N MET A 4 23.78 20.62 16.07
CA MET A 4 22.40 20.69 16.58
C MET A 4 21.49 21.57 15.71
N MET A 5 22.07 22.47 14.91
CA MET A 5 21.35 23.31 13.94
C MET A 5 21.28 22.72 12.51
N MET A 6 22.03 21.65 12.23
CA MET A 6 22.05 21.00 10.91
C MET A 6 21.02 19.88 10.78
N ALA A 7 20.79 19.09 11.83
CA ALA A 7 19.77 18.03 11.82
C ALA A 7 18.35 18.51 11.44
N PRO A 8 17.85 19.67 11.92
CA PRO A 8 16.53 20.18 11.52
C PRO A 8 16.48 20.56 10.04
N ARG A 9 17.58 21.08 9.49
CA ARG A 9 17.67 21.48 8.07
C ARG A 9 17.68 20.26 7.14
N ILE A 10 18.40 19.21 7.53
CA ILE A 10 18.42 17.95 6.79
C ILE A 10 17.03 17.30 6.77
N ALA A 11 16.36 17.24 7.92
CA ALA A 11 14.99 16.71 8.01
C ALA A 11 14.00 17.52 7.15
N ALA A 12 14.09 18.85 7.18
CA ALA A 12 13.24 19.72 6.35
C ALA A 12 13.49 19.51 4.85
N ALA A 13 14.75 19.39 4.43
CA ALA A 13 15.10 19.11 3.02
C ALA A 13 14.56 17.74 2.56
N GLN A 14 14.65 16.72 3.41
CA GLN A 14 14.09 15.40 3.13
C GLN A 14 12.56 15.42 3.03
N ALA A 15 11.88 16.14 3.93
CA ALA A 15 10.43 16.32 3.88
C ALA A 15 10.01 17.00 2.56
N GLN A 16 10.73 18.04 2.15
CA GLN A 16 10.47 18.73 0.88
C GLN A 16 10.66 17.80 -0.33
N ALA A 17 11.74 17.01 -0.35
CA ALA A 17 11.98 16.04 -1.41
C ALA A 17 10.88 14.96 -1.47
N ASN A 18 10.41 14.49 -0.31
CA ASN A 18 9.31 13.53 -0.23
C ASN A 18 8.00 14.13 -0.75
N LEU A 19 7.67 15.37 -0.38
CA LEU A 19 6.49 16.07 -0.87
C LEU A 19 6.54 16.21 -2.40
N SER A 20 7.64 16.73 -2.95
CA SER A 20 7.79 16.89 -4.40
C SER A 20 7.68 15.56 -5.15
N ARG A 21 8.19 14.45 -4.58
CA ARG A 21 8.04 13.11 -5.16
C ARG A 21 6.59 12.63 -5.16
N VAL A 22 5.87 12.86 -4.06
CA VAL A 22 4.44 12.48 -3.93
C VAL A 22 3.59 13.33 -4.88
N ASP A 23 3.80 14.64 -4.93
CA ASP A 23 3.07 15.55 -5.83
C ASP A 23 3.27 15.16 -7.29
N ALA A 24 4.51 14.86 -7.68
CA ALA A 24 4.80 14.40 -9.04
C ALA A 24 4.15 13.05 -9.37
N LEU A 25 3.99 12.15 -8.39
CA LEU A 25 3.28 10.88 -8.58
C LEU A 25 1.76 11.12 -8.73
N ILE A 26 1.15 11.85 -7.79
CA ILE A 26 -0.28 12.18 -7.79
C ILE A 26 -0.69 12.93 -9.06
N ALA A 27 0.18 13.80 -9.59
CA ALA A 27 -0.05 14.53 -10.83
C ALA A 27 -0.18 13.63 -12.08
N ARG A 28 0.44 12.44 -12.05
CA ARG A 28 0.36 11.46 -13.17
C ARG A 28 -0.77 10.46 -13.03
N MET A 29 -1.42 10.40 -11.87
CA MET A 29 -2.47 9.43 -11.60
C MET A 29 -3.81 9.86 -12.20
N THR A 30 -4.57 8.89 -12.72
CA THR A 30 -5.99 9.08 -13.04
C THR A 30 -6.82 9.28 -11.77
N ILE A 31 -8.09 9.65 -11.91
CA ILE A 31 -9.00 9.75 -10.76
C ILE A 31 -9.25 8.37 -10.15
N GLU A 32 -9.35 7.34 -10.99
CA GLU A 32 -9.57 5.95 -10.57
C GLU A 32 -8.36 5.43 -9.78
N GLU A 33 -7.14 5.72 -10.21
CA GLU A 33 -5.92 5.35 -9.46
C GLU A 33 -5.86 6.07 -8.11
N LYS A 34 -6.27 7.34 -8.04
CA LYS A 34 -6.33 8.09 -6.78
C LYS A 34 -7.37 7.51 -5.83
N ALA A 35 -8.55 7.17 -6.35
CA ALA A 35 -9.58 6.48 -5.57
C ALA A 35 -9.08 5.11 -5.10
N GLY A 36 -8.35 4.38 -5.95
CA GLY A 36 -7.77 3.10 -5.60
C GLY A 36 -6.77 3.17 -4.44
N GLN A 37 -5.99 4.24 -4.31
CA GLN A 37 -5.12 4.45 -3.14
C GLN A 37 -5.89 4.56 -1.82
N LEU A 38 -7.20 4.83 -1.86
CA LEU A 38 -8.07 4.87 -0.69
C LEU A 38 -8.71 3.51 -0.38
N ASN A 39 -8.54 2.51 -1.25
CA ASN A 39 -9.08 1.17 -1.05
C ASN A 39 -8.12 0.27 -0.25
N LEU A 40 -8.66 -0.32 0.81
CA LEU A 40 -8.00 -1.31 1.66
C LEU A 40 -8.81 -2.61 1.65
N MET A 41 -8.25 -3.67 1.05
CA MET A 41 -8.94 -4.95 0.88
C MET A 41 -8.30 -6.07 1.71
N ASN A 42 -9.11 -7.05 2.11
CA ASN A 42 -8.60 -8.21 2.84
C ASN A 42 -7.63 -8.99 1.93
N ASP A 43 -6.48 -9.41 2.46
CA ASP A 43 -5.45 -10.08 1.67
C ASP A 43 -5.91 -11.51 1.31
N PRO A 44 -6.09 -11.83 0.02
CA PRO A 44 -6.47 -13.17 -0.41
C PRO A 44 -5.27 -14.07 -0.70
N PHE A 45 -4.05 -13.54 -0.73
CA PHE A 45 -2.84 -14.23 -1.21
C PHE A 45 -2.04 -14.88 -0.09
N ARG A 46 -2.14 -14.34 1.12
CA ARG A 46 -1.33 -14.77 2.27
C ARG A 46 -2.17 -15.47 3.31
N TRP A 47 -1.52 -16.36 4.05
CA TRP A 47 -2.15 -17.03 5.19
C TRP A 47 -2.71 -16.00 6.16
N ARG A 48 -3.90 -16.28 6.67
CA ARG A 48 -4.57 -15.55 7.74
C ARG A 48 -5.37 -16.54 8.60
N PRO A 49 -5.66 -16.24 9.87
CA PRO A 49 -6.58 -17.05 10.67
C PRO A 49 -7.97 -17.12 10.01
N GLU A 50 -8.50 -18.32 9.82
CA GLU A 50 -9.85 -18.56 9.30
C GLU A 50 -10.85 -18.83 10.44
N GLY A 51 -12.15 -18.71 10.17
CA GLY A 51 -13.19 -19.01 11.16
C GLY A 51 -13.36 -17.97 12.28
N ILE A 52 -12.74 -16.79 12.14
CA ILE A 52 -12.95 -15.67 13.07
C ILE A 52 -14.31 -15.01 12.83
N ASN A 53 -14.68 -14.83 11.55
CA ASN A 53 -16.00 -14.36 11.15
C ASN A 53 -16.82 -15.51 10.55
N PRO A 54 -18.16 -15.53 10.72
CA PRO A 54 -19.01 -16.50 10.06
C PRO A 54 -18.80 -16.47 8.54
N GLY A 55 -18.43 -17.61 7.95
CA GLY A 55 -18.18 -17.73 6.51
C GLY A 55 -16.81 -17.24 6.04
N ASP A 56 -15.88 -16.90 6.94
CA ASP A 56 -14.50 -16.55 6.57
C ASP A 56 -13.71 -17.80 6.17
N ALA A 57 -13.46 -17.90 4.87
CA ALA A 57 -12.52 -18.82 4.26
C ALA A 57 -11.57 -18.01 3.36
N LEU A 58 -10.36 -18.52 3.15
CA LEU A 58 -9.47 -17.98 2.14
C LEU A 58 -10.15 -18.08 0.76
N ASP A 59 -10.18 -16.95 0.05
CA ASP A 59 -10.81 -16.89 -1.27
C ASP A 59 -9.97 -17.74 -2.24
N SER A 60 -10.63 -18.71 -2.88
CA SER A 60 -9.98 -19.57 -3.87
C SER A 60 -9.74 -18.87 -5.20
N ASP A 61 -10.47 -17.78 -5.50
CA ASP A 61 -10.28 -16.99 -6.72
C ASP A 61 -9.64 -15.63 -6.42
N GLN A 62 -8.33 -15.54 -6.67
CA GLN A 62 -7.53 -14.35 -6.41
C GLN A 62 -7.38 -13.46 -7.66
N SER A 63 -7.93 -13.89 -8.80
CA SER A 63 -7.67 -13.29 -10.11
C SER A 63 -8.21 -11.86 -10.21
N GLN A 64 -9.39 -11.63 -9.67
CA GLN A 64 -10.02 -10.31 -9.64
C GLN A 64 -9.20 -9.33 -8.79
N THR A 65 -8.78 -9.72 -7.59
CA THR A 65 -7.95 -8.86 -6.72
C THR A 65 -6.62 -8.53 -7.38
N ALA A 66 -5.97 -9.50 -8.04
CA ALA A 66 -4.74 -9.25 -8.79
C ALA A 66 -4.97 -8.28 -9.97
N ALA A 67 -6.08 -8.43 -10.70
CA ALA A 67 -6.44 -7.51 -11.78
C ALA A 67 -6.75 -6.10 -11.28
N ASP A 68 -7.41 -5.98 -10.11
CA ASP A 68 -7.71 -4.70 -9.46
C ASP A 68 -6.45 -3.98 -8.97
N ILE A 69 -5.49 -4.72 -8.37
CA ILE A 69 -4.18 -4.18 -8.00
C ILE A 69 -3.45 -3.67 -9.25
N LYS A 70 -3.38 -4.49 -10.31
CA LYS A 70 -2.71 -4.12 -11.57
C LYS A 70 -3.33 -2.90 -12.24
N ALA A 71 -4.64 -2.73 -12.12
CA ALA A 71 -5.36 -1.57 -12.65
C ALA A 71 -5.35 -0.35 -11.71
N GLY A 72 -4.61 -0.39 -10.60
CA GLY A 72 -4.50 0.73 -9.67
C GLY A 72 -5.75 0.97 -8.82
N ARG A 73 -6.67 -0.01 -8.73
CA ARG A 73 -7.94 0.10 -7.97
C ARG A 73 -7.82 -0.29 -6.50
N ILE A 74 -6.70 -0.88 -6.07
CA ILE A 74 -6.43 -1.26 -4.67
C ILE A 74 -5.09 -0.67 -4.24
N GLY A 75 -5.09 0.08 -3.13
CA GLY A 75 -3.91 0.74 -2.59
C GLY A 75 -3.17 -0.10 -1.54
N ALA A 76 -3.91 -0.90 -0.78
CA ALA A 76 -3.34 -1.72 0.29
C ALA A 76 -4.14 -3.00 0.56
N LEU A 77 -3.44 -3.98 1.14
CA LEU A 77 -4.01 -5.23 1.66
C LEU A 77 -3.79 -5.34 3.17
N PHE A 78 -4.70 -6.01 3.90
CA PHE A 78 -4.57 -6.29 5.33
C PHE A 78 -4.86 -7.75 5.70
N ASN A 79 -4.55 -8.14 6.94
CA ASN A 79 -4.65 -9.50 7.53
C ASN A 79 -3.68 -10.58 7.01
N GLY A 80 -3.08 -10.39 5.83
CA GLY A 80 -2.10 -11.34 5.31
C GLY A 80 -0.84 -11.41 6.17
N VAL A 81 -0.46 -12.61 6.60
CA VAL A 81 0.73 -12.88 7.44
C VAL A 81 1.85 -13.47 6.60
N GLY A 82 3.08 -13.02 6.88
CA GLY A 82 4.30 -13.45 6.19
C GLY A 82 4.72 -12.50 5.08
N ALA A 83 6.02 -12.18 5.04
CA ALA A 83 6.62 -11.31 4.02
C ALA A 83 7.18 -12.10 2.83
N ALA A 84 7.51 -13.38 3.03
CA ALA A 84 8.09 -14.24 2.00
C ALA A 84 7.14 -14.42 0.81
N SER A 85 5.84 -14.49 1.08
CA SER A 85 4.80 -14.65 0.08
C SER A 85 4.41 -13.36 -0.65
N THR A 86 4.86 -12.18 -0.18
CA THR A 86 4.46 -10.86 -0.73
C THR A 86 4.98 -10.60 -2.15
N ARG A 87 5.93 -11.38 -2.67
CA ARG A 87 6.51 -11.18 -4.01
C ARG A 87 5.92 -12.07 -5.11
N TYR A 88 5.01 -12.98 -4.76
CA TYR A 88 4.40 -13.90 -5.73
C TYR A 88 3.07 -13.38 -6.32
N VAL A 89 2.71 -12.15 -5.94
CA VAL A 89 1.56 -11.39 -6.45
C VAL A 89 1.96 -10.38 -7.51
#